data_AF-A0A3C0T1Y4-F1
#
_entry.id   AF-A0A3C0T1Y4-F1
#
_cell.length_a   1.000
_cell.length_b   1.000
_cell.length_c   1.000
_cell.angle_alpha   90.00
_cell.angle_beta   90.00
_cell.angle_gamma   90.00
#
_symmetry.space_group_name_H-M   'P 1'
#
loop_
_entity.id
_entity.type
_entity.pdbx_description
1 polymer ?
#
loop_
_entity_poly.entity_id
_entity_poly.type
_entity_poly.pdbx_seq_one_letter_code
_entity_poly.pdbx_strand_id
1 'polypeptide(L)'
;TLIFWSILIFAPKFVTGLFVTDPVLLDKIFTAPRIFFCMYPLYGFMFNTLILLQATGAAKQAAVFVSCRMVIYFIPVMLIVCPVFGAVGVWMANPIADLLTSLTAAIALWHFIRKIRLDQEYV
;
A
#
# COMPACT_ATOMS: atom_id res chain seq x y z
N THR A 1 -3.43 -11.91 9.10
CA THR A 1 -2.74 -10.80 8.41
C THR A 1 -1.45 -10.37 9.09
N LEU A 2 -1.46 -10.01 10.38
CA LEU A 2 -0.24 -9.57 11.08
C LEU A 2 0.80 -10.68 11.29
N ILE A 3 0.38 -11.92 11.59
CA ILE A 3 1.30 -13.07 11.70
C ILE A 3 2.09 -13.28 10.40
N PHE A 4 1.38 -13.24 9.26
CA PHE A 4 1.99 -13.35 7.94
C PHE A 4 2.98 -12.21 7.66
N TRP A 5 2.60 -10.97 7.96
CA TRP A 5 3.49 -9.82 7.85
C TRP A 5 4.75 -9.96 8.71
N SER A 6 4.60 -10.41 9.96
CA SER A 6 5.75 -10.64 10.85
C SER A 6 6.73 -11.66 10.27
N ILE A 7 6.24 -12.75 9.66
CA ILE A 7 7.10 -13.74 9.00
C ILE A 7 7.88 -13.09 7.83
N LEU A 8 7.22 -12.27 7.01
CA LEU A 8 7.86 -11.56 5.91
C LEU A 8 8.95 -10.58 6.37
N ILE A 9 8.74 -9.92 7.51
CA ILE A 9 9.71 -8.97 8.06
C ILE A 9 10.86 -9.68 8.77
N PHE A 10 10.58 -10.63 9.66
CA PHE A 10 11.61 -11.23 10.51
C PHE A 10 12.35 -12.38 9.84
N ALA A 11 11.69 -13.14 8.95
CA ALA A 11 12.25 -14.32 8.29
C ALA A 11 12.20 -14.23 6.74
N PRO A 12 12.74 -13.16 6.12
CA PRO A 12 12.59 -13.01 4.67
C PRO A 12 13.47 -13.98 3.86
N LYS A 13 14.61 -14.46 4.43
CA LYS A 13 15.44 -15.50 3.81
C LYS A 13 14.68 -16.82 3.70
N PHE A 14 13.90 -17.17 4.74
CA PHE A 14 13.04 -18.35 4.71
C PHE A 14 12.01 -18.23 3.58
N VAL A 15 11.29 -17.12 3.50
CA VAL A 15 10.26 -16.89 2.47
C VAL A 15 10.86 -16.88 1.06
N THR A 16 11.97 -16.16 0.87
CA THR A 16 12.63 -16.06 -0.46
C THR A 16 13.23 -17.40 -0.88
N GLY A 17 13.78 -18.16 0.06
CA GLY A 17 14.32 -19.50 -0.17
C GLY A 17 13.30 -20.56 -0.56
N LEU A 18 11.99 -20.29 -0.41
CA LEU A 18 10.95 -21.15 -0.96
C LEU A 18 10.87 -21.08 -2.50
N PHE A 19 11.35 -19.99 -3.09
CA PHE A 19 11.24 -19.73 -4.54
C PHE A 19 12.60 -19.65 -5.23
N VAL A 20 13.66 -19.27 -4.51
CA VAL A 20 15.00 -19.08 -5.04
C VAL A 20 15.96 -20.11 -4.43
N THR A 21 16.49 -20.99 -5.27
CA THR A 21 17.47 -22.02 -4.88
C THR A 21 18.92 -21.61 -5.09
N ASP A 22 19.20 -20.63 -5.96
CA ASP A 22 20.56 -20.12 -6.19
C ASP A 22 21.01 -19.24 -5.00
N PRO A 23 22.06 -19.61 -4.26
CA PRO A 23 22.54 -18.86 -3.10
C PRO A 23 23.00 -17.44 -3.45
N VAL A 24 23.59 -17.23 -4.63
CA VAL A 24 24.05 -15.89 -5.07
C VAL A 24 22.88 -14.96 -5.30
N LEU A 25 21.78 -15.49 -5.86
CA LEU A 25 20.57 -14.73 -6.08
C LEU A 25 19.79 -14.50 -4.79
N LEU A 26 19.75 -15.49 -3.89
CA LEU A 26 19.09 -15.39 -2.59
C LEU A 26 19.70 -14.27 -1.75
N ASP A 27 21.03 -14.16 -1.69
CA ASP A 27 21.71 -13.10 -0.92
C ASP A 27 21.48 -11.70 -1.50
N LYS A 28 21.08 -11.58 -2.78
CA LYS A 28 20.72 -10.29 -3.39
C LYS A 28 19.27 -9.89 -3.16
N ILE A 29 18.34 -10.86 -3.13
CA ILE A 29 16.89 -10.59 -3.19
C ILE A 29 16.19 -10.74 -1.84
N PHE A 30 16.81 -11.38 -0.84
CA PHE A 30 16.14 -11.63 0.44
C PHE A 30 15.69 -10.36 1.19
N THR A 31 16.16 -9.16 0.82
CA THR A 31 15.68 -7.90 1.41
C THR A 31 14.38 -7.41 0.77
N ALA A 32 14.02 -7.89 -0.42
CA ALA A 32 12.85 -7.46 -1.17
C ALA A 32 11.52 -7.63 -0.40
N PRO A 33 11.23 -8.77 0.26
CA PRO A 33 9.98 -8.92 1.02
C PRO A 33 9.86 -7.91 2.16
N ARG A 34 10.98 -7.56 2.83
CA ARG A 34 10.97 -6.57 3.92
C ARG A 34 10.56 -5.18 3.42
N ILE A 35 11.14 -4.77 2.29
CA ILE A 35 10.89 -3.46 1.69
C ILE A 35 9.46 -3.42 1.13
N PHE A 36 9.08 -4.44 0.36
CA PHE A 36 7.82 -4.47 -0.35
C PHE A 36 6.60 -4.49 0.58
N PHE A 37 6.69 -5.22 1.70
CA PHE A 37 5.58 -5.41 2.64
C PHE A 37 5.67 -4.54 3.91
N CYS A 38 6.58 -3.56 4.00
CA CYS A 38 6.70 -2.76 5.22
C CYS A 38 5.42 -1.98 5.56
N MET A 39 4.64 -1.57 4.55
CA MET A 39 3.39 -0.81 4.71
C MET A 39 2.14 -1.69 4.90
N TYR A 40 2.28 -3.02 4.94
CA TYR A 40 1.13 -3.93 5.02
C TYR A 40 0.19 -3.69 6.22
N PRO A 41 0.67 -3.29 7.42
CA PRO A 41 -0.23 -2.96 8.53
C PRO A 41 -1.20 -1.79 8.22
N LEU A 42 -0.78 -0.83 7.39
CA LEU A 42 -1.61 0.31 6.97
C LEU A 42 -2.74 -0.10 6.02
N TYR A 43 -2.65 -1.28 5.40
CA TYR A 43 -3.66 -1.73 4.45
C TYR A 43 -5.02 -1.95 5.12
N GLY A 44 -5.03 -2.32 6.40
CA GLY A 44 -6.29 -2.43 7.16
C GLY A 44 -7.06 -1.11 7.17
N PHE A 45 -6.36 0.01 7.39
CA PHE A 45 -6.97 1.34 7.35
C PHE A 45 -7.48 1.71 5.94
N MET A 46 -6.67 1.47 4.92
CA MET A 46 -7.03 1.76 3.53
C MET A 46 -8.26 0.94 3.08
N PHE A 47 -8.28 -0.36 3.38
CA PHE A 47 -9.38 -1.24 3.01
C PHE A 47 -10.68 -0.87 3.71
N ASN A 48 -10.63 -0.54 5.00
CA ASN A 48 -11.83 -0.07 5.71
C ASN A 48 -12.38 1.23 5.14
N THR A 49 -11.50 2.18 4.79
CA THR A 49 -11.91 3.44 4.14
C THR A 49 -12.55 3.17 2.78
N LEU A 50 -11.97 2.28 1.97
CA LEU A 50 -12.53 1.89 0.68
C LEU A 50 -13.92 1.27 0.83
N ILE A 51 -14.08 0.31 1.75
CA ILE A 51 -15.36 -0.36 2.00
C ILE A 51 -16.41 0.65 2.48
N LEU A 52 -16.05 1.60 3.34
CA LEU A 52 -16.95 2.66 3.79
C LEU A 52 -17.45 3.53 2.62
N LEU A 53 -16.56 3.97 1.74
CA LEU A 53 -16.94 4.75 0.55
C LEU A 53 -17.83 3.97 -0.41
N GLN A 54 -17.60 2.65 -0.55
CA GLN A 54 -18.44 1.78 -1.38
C GLN A 54 -19.83 1.57 -0.75
N ALA A 55 -19.89 1.29 0.54
CA ALA A 55 -21.13 1.00 1.26
C ALA A 55 -22.07 2.21 1.37
N THR A 56 -21.52 3.42 1.35
CA THR A 56 -22.27 4.69 1.52
C THR A 56 -22.69 5.31 0.19
N GLY A 57 -22.49 4.60 -0.94
CA GLY A 57 -22.87 5.07 -2.26
C GLY A 57 -21.87 6.04 -2.91
N ALA A 58 -20.73 6.32 -2.28
CA ALA A 58 -19.67 7.16 -2.83
C ALA A 58 -18.78 6.41 -3.84
N ALA A 59 -19.40 5.66 -4.77
CA ALA A 59 -18.73 4.76 -5.71
C ALA A 59 -17.64 5.45 -6.56
N LYS A 60 -17.86 6.71 -6.96
CA LYS A 60 -16.87 7.49 -7.72
C LYS A 60 -15.61 7.77 -6.89
N GLN A 61 -15.76 8.12 -5.61
CA GLN A 61 -14.63 8.37 -4.71
C GLN A 61 -13.86 7.07 -4.42
N ALA A 62 -14.59 5.97 -4.21
CA ALA A 62 -14.01 4.65 -4.06
C ALA A 62 -13.20 4.21 -5.31
N ALA A 63 -13.72 4.43 -6.52
CA ALA A 63 -13.04 4.09 -7.76
C ALA A 63 -11.73 4.88 -7.95
N VAL A 64 -11.75 6.18 -7.65
CA VAL A 64 -10.53 7.02 -7.66
C VAL A 64 -9.54 6.51 -6.61
N PHE A 65 -10.00 6.18 -5.41
CA PHE A 65 -9.15 5.67 -4.33
C PHE A 65 -8.43 4.36 -4.72
N VAL A 66 -9.14 3.41 -5.33
CA VAL A 66 -8.52 2.17 -5.85
C VAL A 66 -7.48 2.47 -6.92
N SER A 67 -7.80 3.39 -7.83
CA SER A 67 -6.88 3.79 -8.91
C SER A 67 -5.61 4.46 -8.37
N CYS A 68 -5.72 5.25 -7.29
CA CYS A 68 -4.57 5.84 -6.59
C CYS A 68 -3.56 4.78 -6.14
N ARG A 69 -4.06 3.70 -5.55
CA ARG A 69 -3.24 2.60 -5.04
C ARG A 69 -2.55 1.82 -6.15
N MET A 70 -3.28 1.47 -7.19
CA MET A 70 -2.77 0.53 -8.20
C MET A 70 -1.93 1.21 -9.28
N VAL A 71 -2.25 2.45 -9.66
CA VAL A 71 -1.73 3.04 -10.91
C VAL A 71 -1.25 4.48 -10.70
N ILE A 72 -2.10 5.36 -10.17
CA ILE A 72 -1.85 6.82 -10.22
C ILE A 72 -0.62 7.21 -9.39
N TYR A 73 -0.39 6.59 -8.24
CA TYR A 73 0.83 6.83 -7.45
C TYR A 73 1.95 5.86 -7.79
N PHE A 74 1.62 4.59 -8.03
CA PHE A 74 2.64 3.56 -8.26
C PHE A 74 3.47 3.81 -9.51
N ILE A 75 2.86 4.11 -10.66
CA ILE A 75 3.60 4.29 -11.91
C ILE A 75 4.56 5.49 -11.84
N PRO A 76 4.14 6.70 -11.46
CA PRO A 76 5.06 7.84 -11.39
C PRO A 76 6.18 7.61 -10.39
N VAL A 77 5.87 7.06 -9.21
CA VAL A 77 6.89 6.75 -8.20
C VAL A 77 7.89 5.73 -8.73
N MET A 78 7.44 4.68 -9.41
CA MET A 78 8.32 3.69 -10.02
C MET A 78 9.25 4.32 -11.06
N LEU A 79 8.71 5.19 -11.94
CA LEU A 79 9.50 5.87 -12.97
C LEU A 79 10.56 6.82 -12.38
N ILE A 80 10.33 7.36 -11.18
CA ILE A 80 11.27 8.27 -10.50
C ILE A 80 12.29 7.49 -9.65
N VAL A 81 11.86 6.48 -8.91
CA VAL A 81 12.68 5.78 -7.91
C VAL A 81 13.55 4.69 -8.55
N CYS A 82 13.05 3.96 -9.55
CA CYS A 82 13.80 2.88 -10.19
C CYS A 82 15.11 3.33 -10.87
N PRO A 83 15.17 4.45 -11.61
CA PRO A 83 16.43 4.89 -12.21
C PRO A 83 17.49 5.26 -11.18
N VAL A 84 17.10 5.71 -9.98
CA VAL A 84 18.02 6.15 -8.92
C VAL A 84 18.54 4.97 -8.10
N PHE A 85 17.68 4.00 -7.78
CA PHE A 85 18.00 2.89 -6.87
C PHE A 85 18.14 1.52 -7.57
N GLY A 86 18.04 1.48 -8.90
CA GLY A 86 18.13 0.26 -9.69
C GLY A 86 17.07 -0.78 -9.30
N ALA A 87 17.49 -2.04 -9.18
CA ALA A 87 16.59 -3.15 -8.81
C ALA A 87 15.93 -2.97 -7.43
N VAL A 88 16.60 -2.27 -6.49
CA VAL A 88 16.02 -1.97 -5.18
C VAL A 88 14.86 -0.98 -5.29
N GLY A 89 14.95 -0.07 -6.26
CA GLY A 89 13.92 0.94 -6.52
C GLY A 89 12.56 0.34 -6.88
N VAL A 90 12.54 -0.82 -7.55
CA VAL A 90 11.30 -1.55 -7.86
C VAL A 90 10.55 -1.95 -6.58
N TRP A 91 11.29 -2.42 -5.58
CA TRP A 91 10.71 -2.82 -4.29
C TRP A 91 10.31 -1.61 -3.44
N MET A 92 11.06 -0.50 -3.54
CA MET A 92 10.79 0.74 -2.82
C MET A 92 9.60 1.54 -3.40
N ALA A 93 9.30 1.38 -4.68
CA ALA A 93 8.19 2.09 -5.31
C ALA A 93 6.84 1.74 -4.66
N ASN A 94 6.65 0.48 -4.29
CA ASN A 94 5.41 0.01 -3.66
C ASN A 94 5.09 0.70 -2.32
N PRO A 95 5.98 0.67 -1.30
CA PRO A 95 5.69 1.31 -0.01
C PRO A 95 5.56 2.84 -0.11
N ILE A 96 6.25 3.50 -1.05
CA ILE A 96 6.08 4.94 -1.28
C ILE A 96 4.70 5.24 -1.88
N ALA A 97 4.26 4.46 -2.87
CA ALA A 97 2.92 4.60 -3.45
C ALA A 97 1.82 4.30 -2.43
N ASP A 98 2.02 3.29 -1.58
CA ASP A 98 1.12 2.97 -0.48
C ASP A 98 1.06 4.10 0.55
N LEU A 99 2.18 4.75 0.86
CA LEU A 99 2.20 5.89 1.77
C LEU A 99 1.37 7.06 1.21
N LEU A 100 1.54 7.41 -0.06
CA LEU A 100 0.72 8.43 -0.73
C LEU A 100 -0.77 8.07 -0.77
N THR A 101 -1.06 6.79 -0.99
CA THR A 101 -2.43 6.26 -0.96
C THR A 101 -3.04 6.37 0.43
N SER A 102 -2.28 6.07 1.49
CA SER A 102 -2.78 6.14 2.88
C SER A 102 -3.04 7.57 3.31
N LEU A 103 -2.21 8.53 2.88
CA LEU A 103 -2.49 9.96 3.05
C LEU A 103 -3.80 10.36 2.35
N THR A 104 -3.98 9.91 1.10
CA THR A 104 -5.22 10.14 0.35
C THR A 104 -6.43 9.52 1.04
N ALA A 105 -6.28 8.33 1.62
CA ALA A 105 -7.32 7.64 2.40
C ALA A 105 -7.74 8.46 3.61
N ALA A 106 -6.77 8.97 4.37
CA ALA A 106 -7.01 9.79 5.55
C ALA A 106 -7.76 11.08 5.20
N ILE A 107 -7.36 11.75 4.12
CA ILE A 107 -8.03 12.96 3.63
C ILE A 107 -9.47 12.64 3.18
N ALA A 108 -9.66 11.58 2.38
CA ALA A 108 -10.98 11.17 1.90
C ALA A 108 -11.92 10.82 3.05
N LEU A 109 -11.45 10.05 4.03
CA LEU A 109 -12.22 9.67 5.22
C LEU A 109 -12.59 10.90 6.05
N TRP A 110 -11.67 11.83 6.25
CA TRP A 110 -11.92 13.05 7.01
C TRP A 110 -12.98 13.94 6.35
N HIS A 111 -12.89 14.14 5.04
CA HIS A 111 -13.92 14.86 4.28
C HIS A 111 -15.28 14.16 4.35
N PHE A 112 -15.28 12.82 4.25
CA PHE A 112 -16.49 12.02 4.32
C PHE A 112 -17.19 12.14 5.69
N ILE A 113 -16.44 12.01 6.79
CA ILE A 113 -16.96 12.18 8.16
C ILE A 113 -17.50 13.60 8.37
N ARG A 114 -16.78 14.62 7.89
CA ARG A 114 -17.24 16.01 7.98
C ARG A 114 -18.54 16.25 7.23
N LYS A 115 -18.69 15.66 6.03
CA LYS A 115 -19.92 15.76 5.24
C LYS A 115 -21.11 15.15 5.98
N ILE A 116 -20.96 13.94 6.52
CA ILE A 116 -22.03 13.29 7.31
C ILE A 116 -22.43 14.13 8.51
N ARG A 117 -21.45 14.69 9.24
CA ARG A 117 -21.73 15.53 10.42
C ARG A 117 -22.53 16.78 10.05
N LEU A 118 -22.21 17.42 8.93
CA LEU A 118 -22.96 18.57 8.45
C LEU A 118 -24.38 18.16 8.03
N ASP A 119 -24.55 17.07 7.29
CA ASP A 119 -25.89 16.64 6.86
C ASP A 119 -26.81 16.29 8.04
N GLN A 120 -26.28 15.84 9.20
CA GLN A 120 -27.06 15.60 10.42
C GLN A 120 -27.44 16.87 11.21
N GLU A 121 -26.74 17.99 11.03
CA GLU A 121 -27.00 19.23 11.76
C GLU A 121 -28.16 20.05 11.13
N TYR A 122 -28.59 19.67 9.92
CA TYR A 122 -29.65 20.34 9.14
C TYR A 122 -30.97 19.55 9.11
N VAL A 123 -31.05 18.44 9.86
CA VAL A 123 -32.24 17.59 10.02
C VAL A 123 -32.75 17.72 11.46
#